data_AF-A0A1M7K5H1-F1
#
_entry.id   AF-A0A1M7K5H1-F1
#
_cell.length_a   1.000
_cell.length_b   1.000
_cell.length_c   1.000
_cell.angle_alpha   90.00
_cell.angle_beta   90.00
_cell.angle_gamma   90.00
#
_symmetry.space_group_name_H-M   'P 1'
#
loop_
_entity.id
_entity.type
_entity.pdbx_description
1 polymer ?
#
loop_
_entity_poly.entity_id
_entity_poly.type
_entity_poly.pdbx_seq_one_letter_code
_entity_poly.pdbx_strand_id
1 'polypeptide(L)'
;MKKVVLGLAVLMAFSVACQNPQKHDEKKAQEKAGEAIESAEKAAAAQAASDANAVQAATAAIQANINAAMATVAMPDFKKANARSLANDFHKYLSDLVNTNSGKKAAEYADKLQDLKKEYDKKVEAEKLDPDDKAKLQKYVGDMLQAVQSANP
;
A
#
# COMPACT_ATOMS: atom_id res chain seq x y z
N MET A 1 -21.40 52.21 -49.09
CA MET A 1 -20.53 53.15 -49.84
C MET A 1 -19.06 52.78 -49.58
N LYS A 2 -18.15 52.97 -50.54
CA LYS A 2 -16.64 52.96 -50.43
C LYS A 2 -16.00 51.75 -49.71
N LYS A 3 -15.36 50.77 -50.37
CA LYS A 3 -14.06 50.76 -51.13
C LYS A 3 -12.77 50.88 -50.29
N VAL A 4 -11.92 49.83 -50.32
CA VAL A 4 -10.46 49.77 -50.66
C VAL A 4 -9.50 50.67 -49.81
N VAL A 5 -8.38 50.19 -49.22
CA VAL A 5 -7.24 49.46 -49.86
C VAL A 5 -6.61 48.31 -49.02
N LEU A 6 -5.91 47.42 -49.75
CA LEU A 6 -4.80 46.50 -49.42
C LEU A 6 -3.57 47.19 -48.76
N GLY A 7 -2.67 46.47 -48.07
CA GLY A 7 -1.39 47.03 -47.62
C GLY A 7 -0.45 46.11 -46.84
N LEU A 8 0.39 45.33 -47.55
CA LEU A 8 1.53 44.59 -46.97
C LEU A 8 2.70 45.55 -46.69
N ALA A 9 3.37 45.46 -45.53
CA ALA A 9 4.76 45.89 -45.35
C ALA A 9 5.39 45.33 -44.06
N VAL A 10 6.11 44.20 -44.17
CA VAL A 10 7.17 43.87 -43.20
C VAL A 10 8.38 44.73 -43.52
N LEU A 11 8.86 45.50 -42.55
CA LEU A 11 10.18 46.14 -42.62
C LEU A 11 10.87 46.00 -41.27
N MET A 12 11.78 45.03 -41.19
CA MET A 12 12.72 44.92 -40.08
C MET A 12 13.69 46.10 -40.13
N ALA A 13 13.92 46.75 -38.98
CA ALA A 13 14.99 47.71 -38.79
C ALA A 13 15.93 47.21 -37.67
N PHE A 14 16.61 46.09 -37.92
CA PHE A 14 17.77 45.69 -37.12
C PHE A 14 18.95 46.61 -37.45
N SER A 15 19.30 47.52 -36.55
CA SER A 15 20.41 48.47 -36.76
C SER A 15 21.18 48.84 -35.48
N VAL A 16 21.46 47.86 -34.60
CA VAL A 16 22.53 47.98 -33.60
C VAL A 16 23.34 46.68 -33.50
N ALA A 17 24.63 46.84 -33.26
CA ALA A 17 25.76 45.90 -33.34
C ALA A 17 25.67 44.51 -32.67
N CYS A 18 26.61 43.65 -33.09
CA CYS A 18 27.24 42.53 -32.37
C CYS A 18 26.42 41.28 -32.00
N GLN A 19 27.01 40.13 -32.33
CA GLN A 19 26.65 38.75 -31.93
C GLN A 19 25.26 38.27 -32.35
N ASN A 20 25.22 37.14 -33.05
CA ASN A 20 24.01 36.54 -33.64
C ASN A 20 23.00 36.09 -32.55
N PRO A 21 21.97 36.89 -32.21
CA PRO A 21 21.19 36.66 -30.98
C PRO A 21 20.30 35.43 -31.13
N GLN A 22 19.73 35.26 -32.32
CA GLN A 22 18.75 34.22 -32.64
C GLN A 22 19.24 32.80 -32.33
N LYS A 23 20.52 32.48 -32.63
CA LYS A 23 21.11 31.17 -32.29
C LYS A 23 21.39 30.97 -30.80
N HIS A 24 21.60 32.05 -30.06
CA HIS A 24 21.83 32.02 -28.61
C HIS A 24 20.50 31.94 -27.85
N ASP A 25 19.47 32.60 -28.36
CA ASP A 25 18.09 32.53 -27.85
C ASP A 25 17.46 31.15 -28.16
N GLU A 26 17.70 30.57 -29.34
CA GLU A 26 17.31 29.18 -29.65
C GLU A 26 17.96 28.17 -28.70
N LYS A 27 19.26 28.30 -28.41
CA LYS A 27 19.95 27.44 -27.43
C LYS A 27 19.38 27.62 -26.02
N LYS A 28 19.21 28.86 -25.55
CA LYS A 28 18.62 29.15 -24.24
C LYS A 28 17.16 28.68 -24.13
N ALA A 29 16.40 28.69 -25.22
CA ALA A 29 15.06 28.12 -25.26
C ALA A 29 15.08 26.59 -25.14
N GLN A 30 16.03 25.92 -25.80
CA GLN A 30 16.23 24.46 -25.66
C GLN A 30 16.73 24.08 -24.26
N GLU A 31 17.68 24.82 -23.69
CA GLU A 31 18.18 24.63 -22.32
C GLU A 31 17.04 24.78 -21.31
N LYS A 32 16.27 25.87 -21.37
CA LYS A 32 15.09 26.08 -20.51
C LYS A 32 13.98 25.05 -20.71
N ALA A 33 13.78 24.56 -21.93
CA ALA A 33 12.83 23.48 -22.19
C ALA A 33 13.30 22.16 -21.57
N GLY A 34 14.61 21.86 -21.66
CA GLY A 34 15.23 20.71 -21.00
C GLY A 34 15.13 20.81 -19.47
N GLU A 35 15.49 21.95 -18.88
CA GLU A 35 15.34 22.24 -17.45
C GLU A 35 13.89 22.09 -16.98
N ALA A 36 12.92 22.54 -17.77
CA ALA A 36 11.50 22.40 -17.46
C ALA A 36 11.02 20.94 -17.52
N ILE A 37 11.48 20.15 -18.50
CA ILE A 37 11.19 18.71 -18.61
C ILE A 37 11.82 17.97 -17.42
N GLU A 38 13.10 18.18 -17.13
CA GLU A 38 13.81 17.55 -16.01
C GLU A 38 13.18 17.93 -14.66
N SER A 39 12.71 19.18 -14.50
CA SER A 39 11.98 19.63 -13.31
C SER A 39 10.61 18.96 -13.19
N ALA A 40 9.90 18.74 -14.29
CA ALA A 40 8.63 18.02 -14.29
C ALA A 40 8.81 16.53 -13.97
N GLU A 41 9.85 15.89 -14.51
CA GLU A 41 10.22 14.51 -14.19
C GLU A 41 10.62 14.36 -12.71
N LYS A 42 11.43 15.28 -12.18
CA LYS A 42 11.78 15.33 -10.75
C LYS A 42 10.57 15.55 -9.86
N ALA A 43 9.64 16.43 -10.25
CA ALA A 43 8.39 16.65 -9.51
C ALA A 43 7.50 15.40 -9.52
N ALA A 44 7.36 14.72 -10.67
CA ALA A 44 6.62 13.47 -10.79
C ALA A 44 7.24 12.34 -9.96
N ALA A 45 8.58 12.21 -9.97
CA ALA A 45 9.30 11.24 -9.14
C ALA A 45 9.18 11.54 -7.64
N ALA A 46 9.24 12.82 -7.24
CA ALA A 46 9.03 13.24 -5.86
C ALA A 46 7.59 12.99 -5.39
N GLN A 47 6.59 13.24 -6.24
CA GLN A 47 5.19 12.93 -5.97
C GLN A 47 4.99 11.40 -5.80
N ALA A 48 5.51 10.60 -6.73
CA ALA A 48 5.42 9.14 -6.65
C ALA A 48 6.10 8.57 -5.39
N ALA A 49 7.24 9.15 -4.97
CA ALA A 49 7.89 8.80 -3.71
C ALA A 49 7.06 9.20 -2.48
N SER A 50 6.44 10.39 -2.49
CA SER A 50 5.51 10.83 -1.45
C SER A 50 4.30 9.90 -1.32
N ASP A 51 3.68 9.56 -2.44
CA ASP A 51 2.52 8.66 -2.49
C ASP A 51 2.88 7.25 -2.02
N ALA A 52 4.05 6.72 -2.44
CA ALA A 52 4.55 5.43 -1.97
C ALA A 52 4.80 5.42 -0.45
N ASN A 53 5.38 6.49 0.11
CA ASN A 53 5.58 6.64 1.55
C ASN A 53 4.25 6.70 2.31
N ALA A 54 3.24 7.40 1.78
CA ALA A 54 1.90 7.48 2.38
C ALA A 54 1.21 6.10 2.40
N VAL A 55 1.29 5.34 1.31
CA VAL A 55 0.75 3.97 1.22
C VAL A 55 1.45 3.02 2.19
N GLN A 56 2.78 3.11 2.33
CA GLN A 56 3.54 2.32 3.30
C GLN A 56 3.16 2.66 4.75
N ALA A 57 3.02 3.95 5.08
CA ALA A 57 2.60 4.40 6.40
C ALA A 57 1.18 3.92 6.76
N ALA A 58 0.24 3.97 5.81
CA ALA A 58 -1.11 3.43 6.00
C ALA A 58 -1.10 1.91 6.20
N THR A 59 -0.30 1.18 5.41
CA THR A 59 -0.12 -0.28 5.53
C THR A 59 0.44 -0.67 6.91
N ALA A 60 1.47 0.05 7.37
CA ALA A 60 2.07 -0.17 8.69
C ALA A 60 1.09 0.14 9.84
N ALA A 61 0.26 1.17 9.71
CA ALA A 61 -0.78 1.50 10.69
C ALA A 61 -1.86 0.42 10.76
N ILE A 62 -2.32 -0.11 9.61
CA ILE A 62 -3.26 -1.24 9.55
C ILE A 62 -2.66 -2.48 10.22
N GLN A 63 -1.42 -2.82 9.89
CA GLN A 63 -0.70 -3.95 10.48
C GLN A 63 -0.55 -3.80 12.01
N ALA A 64 -0.20 -2.60 12.49
CA ALA A 64 -0.10 -2.30 13.92
C ALA A 64 -1.46 -2.44 14.64
N ASN A 65 -2.55 -1.94 14.03
CA ASN A 65 -3.90 -2.09 14.58
C ASN A 65 -4.34 -3.55 14.68
N ILE A 66 -4.09 -4.35 13.63
CA ILE A 66 -4.41 -5.79 13.65
C ILE A 66 -3.57 -6.52 14.71
N ASN A 67 -2.27 -6.25 14.79
CA ASN A 67 -1.40 -6.85 15.80
C ASN A 67 -1.82 -6.47 17.23
N ALA A 68 -2.20 -5.21 17.46
CA ALA A 68 -2.73 -4.75 18.74
C ALA A 68 -4.06 -5.47 19.09
N ALA A 69 -4.97 -5.62 18.13
CA ALA A 69 -6.23 -6.33 18.32
C ALA A 69 -6.00 -7.81 18.66
N MET A 70 -5.13 -8.52 17.91
CA MET A 70 -4.76 -9.91 18.20
C MET A 70 -4.10 -10.04 19.59
N ALA A 71 -3.28 -9.07 20.01
CA ALA A 71 -2.66 -9.07 21.33
C ALA A 71 -3.67 -8.92 22.49
N THR A 72 -4.89 -8.42 22.26
CA THR A 72 -5.96 -8.41 23.27
C THR A 72 -6.58 -9.79 23.51
N VAL A 73 -6.43 -10.73 22.56
CA VAL A 73 -6.97 -12.08 22.66
C VAL A 73 -6.01 -12.94 23.49
N ALA A 74 -6.27 -13.03 24.79
CA ALA A 74 -5.47 -13.81 25.72
C ALA A 74 -5.42 -15.30 25.34
N MET A 75 -4.21 -15.88 25.31
CA MET A 75 -4.04 -17.31 25.10
C MET A 75 -4.64 -18.10 26.27
N PRO A 76 -5.55 -19.07 26.02
CA PRO A 76 -6.13 -19.89 27.08
C PRO A 76 -5.07 -20.71 27.81
N ASP A 77 -5.32 -21.00 29.09
CA ASP A 77 -4.54 -22.02 29.78
C ASP A 77 -5.01 -23.42 29.36
N PHE A 78 -4.19 -24.08 28.55
CA PHE A 78 -4.41 -25.44 28.05
C PHE A 78 -3.83 -26.48 29.00
N LYS A 79 -4.56 -27.58 29.26
CA LYS A 79 -4.09 -28.71 30.06
C LYS A 79 -2.95 -29.46 29.36
N LYS A 80 -2.98 -29.53 28.02
CA LYS A 80 -2.04 -30.29 27.19
C LYS A 80 -1.17 -29.38 26.31
N ALA A 81 0.08 -29.79 26.15
CA ALA A 81 1.07 -29.04 25.37
C ALA A 81 0.74 -28.97 23.87
N ASN A 82 0.07 -29.98 23.31
CA ASN A 82 -0.31 -29.99 21.89
C ASN A 82 -1.37 -28.94 21.55
N ALA A 83 -2.40 -28.76 22.38
CA ALA A 83 -3.37 -27.67 22.22
C ALA A 83 -2.69 -26.28 22.28
N ARG A 84 -1.72 -26.09 23.19
CA ARG A 84 -0.90 -24.87 23.25
C ARG A 84 0.00 -24.70 22.00
N SER A 85 0.58 -25.77 21.48
CA SER A 85 1.37 -25.72 20.23
C SER A 85 0.50 -25.29 19.05
N LEU A 86 -0.66 -25.93 18.88
CA LEU A 86 -1.63 -25.59 17.85
C LEU A 86 -2.10 -24.13 17.97
N ALA A 87 -2.31 -23.60 19.19
CA ALA A 87 -2.69 -22.20 19.40
C ALA A 87 -1.58 -21.23 18.91
N ASN A 88 -0.32 -21.53 19.23
CA ASN A 88 0.84 -20.76 18.77
C ASN A 88 1.01 -20.84 17.25
N ASP A 89 0.86 -22.04 16.66
CA ASP A 89 0.93 -22.24 15.21
C ASP A 89 -0.15 -21.44 14.49
N PHE A 90 -1.38 -21.42 15.01
CA PHE A 90 -2.46 -20.60 14.45
C PHE A 90 -2.13 -19.11 14.51
N HIS A 91 -1.70 -18.61 15.68
CA HIS A 91 -1.32 -17.21 15.86
C HIS A 91 -0.23 -16.80 14.86
N LYS A 92 0.78 -17.66 14.67
CA LYS A 92 1.85 -17.45 13.69
C LYS A 92 1.30 -17.40 12.26
N TYR A 93 0.58 -18.42 11.82
CA TYR A 93 0.05 -18.47 10.44
C TYR A 93 -0.90 -17.29 10.14
N LEU A 94 -1.70 -16.87 11.13
CA LEU A 94 -2.59 -15.72 10.99
C LEU A 94 -1.79 -14.40 10.90
N SER A 95 -0.74 -14.25 11.71
CA SER A 95 0.17 -13.10 11.63
C SER A 95 0.89 -13.04 10.30
N ASP A 96 1.42 -14.16 9.80
CA ASP A 96 2.09 -14.26 8.49
C ASP A 96 1.11 -13.91 7.35
N LEU A 97 -0.15 -14.36 7.42
CA LEU A 97 -1.19 -14.01 6.47
C LEU A 97 -1.53 -12.51 6.51
N VAL A 98 -1.71 -11.93 7.70
CA VAL A 98 -1.96 -10.49 7.89
C VAL A 98 -0.78 -9.67 7.35
N ASN A 99 0.45 -10.00 7.73
CA ASN A 99 1.66 -9.31 7.29
C ASN A 99 1.82 -9.31 5.76
N THR A 100 1.38 -10.39 5.09
CA THR A 100 1.42 -10.54 3.63
C THR A 100 0.27 -9.82 2.91
N ASN A 101 -0.82 -9.45 3.60
CA ASN A 101 -2.01 -8.84 3.01
C ASN A 101 -2.41 -7.52 3.69
N SER A 102 -1.54 -6.90 4.49
CA SER A 102 -1.81 -5.71 5.32
C SER A 102 -2.16 -4.45 4.52
N GLY A 103 -1.78 -4.38 3.24
CA GLY A 103 -2.19 -3.33 2.31
C GLY A 103 -3.61 -3.49 1.73
N LYS A 104 -4.39 -4.46 2.22
CA LYS A 104 -5.78 -4.76 1.81
C LYS A 104 -6.69 -4.80 3.03
N LYS A 105 -7.99 -4.53 2.84
CA LYS A 105 -9.02 -4.73 3.88
C LYS A 105 -9.24 -6.21 4.17
N ALA A 106 -9.67 -6.56 5.39
CA ALA A 106 -9.95 -7.94 5.76
C ALA A 106 -11.02 -8.60 4.86
N ALA A 107 -11.99 -7.81 4.37
CA ALA A 107 -12.98 -8.27 3.39
C ALA A 107 -12.34 -8.76 2.07
N GLU A 108 -11.25 -8.14 1.61
CA GLU A 108 -10.57 -8.50 0.35
C GLU A 108 -9.73 -9.78 0.43
N TYR A 109 -9.48 -10.29 1.65
CA TYR A 109 -8.81 -11.57 1.86
C TYR A 109 -9.57 -12.50 2.82
N ALA A 110 -10.88 -12.28 2.97
CA ALA A 110 -11.76 -13.08 3.82
C ALA A 110 -11.72 -14.58 3.44
N ASP A 111 -11.65 -14.91 2.15
CA ASP A 111 -11.49 -16.28 1.67
C ASP A 111 -10.20 -16.93 2.20
N LYS A 112 -9.09 -16.20 2.23
CA LYS A 112 -7.81 -16.70 2.77
C LYS A 112 -7.89 -16.93 4.29
N LEU A 113 -8.61 -16.08 5.02
CA LEU A 113 -8.88 -16.27 6.45
C LEU A 113 -9.72 -17.53 6.70
N GLN A 114 -10.75 -17.76 5.87
CA GLN A 114 -11.55 -18.98 5.92
C GLN A 114 -10.73 -20.23 5.56
N ASP A 115 -9.89 -20.17 4.54
CA ASP A 115 -9.08 -21.30 4.09
C ASP A 115 -7.99 -21.65 5.10
N LEU A 116 -7.32 -20.64 5.69
CA LEU A 116 -6.44 -20.84 6.84
C LEU A 116 -7.18 -21.56 7.99
N LYS A 117 -8.41 -21.14 8.31
CA LYS A 117 -9.22 -21.82 9.33
C LYS A 117 -9.55 -23.27 8.93
N LYS A 118 -9.99 -23.53 7.70
CA LYS A 118 -10.32 -24.88 7.20
C LYS A 118 -9.11 -25.81 7.23
N GLU A 119 -7.93 -25.33 6.83
CA GLU A 119 -6.67 -26.10 6.89
C GLU A 119 -6.23 -26.37 8.33
N TYR A 120 -6.39 -25.38 9.21
CA TYR A 120 -6.10 -25.53 10.62
C TYR A 120 -7.05 -26.50 11.32
N ASP A 121 -8.36 -26.41 11.08
CA ASP A 121 -9.37 -27.32 11.64
C ASP A 121 -9.03 -28.79 11.28
N LYS A 122 -8.57 -29.05 10.05
CA LYS A 122 -8.09 -30.38 9.64
C LYS A 122 -6.90 -30.87 10.47
N LYS A 123 -5.97 -29.98 10.84
CA LYS A 123 -4.84 -30.31 11.75
C LYS A 123 -5.35 -30.61 13.16
N VAL A 124 -6.29 -29.81 13.68
CA VAL A 124 -6.88 -30.00 15.01
C VAL A 124 -7.60 -31.34 15.15
N GLU A 125 -8.37 -31.77 14.13
CA GLU A 125 -9.06 -33.07 14.17
C GLU A 125 -8.09 -34.27 14.16
N ALA A 126 -6.87 -34.11 13.61
CA ALA A 126 -5.86 -35.16 13.61
C ALA A 126 -5.16 -35.36 14.98
N GLU A 127 -5.06 -34.30 15.80
CA GLU A 127 -4.27 -34.25 17.05
C GLU A 127 -4.95 -34.87 18.29
N LYS A 128 -6.19 -35.38 18.17
CA LYS A 128 -6.93 -36.05 19.26
C LYS A 128 -6.89 -35.30 20.61
N LEU A 129 -7.26 -34.02 20.57
CA LEU A 129 -7.25 -33.14 21.75
C LEU A 129 -8.21 -33.58 22.86
N ASP A 130 -7.88 -33.20 24.09
CA ASP A 130 -8.81 -33.20 25.23
C ASP A 130 -10.03 -32.31 24.90
N PRO A 131 -11.27 -32.72 25.19
CA PRO A 131 -12.46 -31.95 24.79
C PRO A 131 -12.48 -30.50 25.30
N ASP A 132 -12.02 -30.24 26.51
CA ASP A 132 -12.01 -28.89 27.08
C ASP A 132 -10.94 -28.01 26.40
N ASP A 133 -9.77 -28.58 26.13
CA ASP A 133 -8.71 -27.89 25.40
C ASP A 133 -9.11 -27.65 23.93
N LYS A 134 -9.84 -28.59 23.29
CA LYS A 134 -10.41 -28.39 21.95
C LYS A 134 -11.40 -27.23 21.92
N ALA A 135 -12.30 -27.14 22.91
CA ALA A 135 -13.26 -26.04 23.02
C ALA A 135 -12.57 -24.69 23.25
N LYS A 136 -11.57 -24.63 24.15
CA LYS A 136 -10.73 -23.44 24.35
C LYS A 136 -10.01 -23.01 23.07
N LEU A 137 -9.45 -23.98 22.34
CA LEU A 137 -8.71 -23.73 21.10
C LEU A 137 -9.62 -23.17 20.01
N GLN A 138 -10.80 -23.77 19.82
CA GLN A 138 -11.80 -23.30 18.87
C GLN A 138 -12.27 -21.87 19.19
N LYS A 139 -12.49 -21.54 20.47
CA LYS A 139 -12.83 -20.17 20.88
C LYS A 139 -11.70 -19.20 20.56
N TYR A 140 -10.45 -19.51 20.97
CA TYR A 140 -9.27 -18.67 20.73
C TYR A 140 -9.05 -18.38 19.23
N VAL A 141 -9.19 -19.40 18.38
CA VAL A 141 -9.13 -19.27 16.91
C VAL A 141 -10.22 -18.34 16.38
N GLY A 142 -11.45 -18.46 16.87
CA GLY A 142 -12.56 -17.58 16.52
C GLY A 142 -12.33 -16.13 16.95
N ASP A 143 -11.94 -15.92 18.21
CA ASP A 143 -11.63 -14.60 18.77
C ASP A 143 -10.51 -13.91 17.98
N MET A 144 -9.46 -14.65 17.59
CA MET A 144 -8.35 -14.14 16.78
C MET A 144 -8.78 -13.72 15.37
N LEU A 145 -9.58 -14.54 14.68
CA LEU A 145 -10.13 -14.19 13.36
C LEU A 145 -11.03 -12.96 13.44
N GLN A 146 -11.86 -12.86 14.48
CA GLN A 146 -12.72 -11.70 14.71
C GLN A 146 -11.89 -10.43 15.01
N ALA A 147 -10.78 -10.54 15.75
CA ALA A 147 -9.89 -9.42 16.02
C ALA A 147 -9.28 -8.86 14.72
N VAL A 148 -8.80 -9.74 13.82
CA VAL A 148 -8.28 -9.33 12.50
C VAL A 148 -9.37 -8.65 11.65
N GLN A 149 -10.57 -9.24 11.59
CA GLN A 149 -11.68 -8.69 10.81
C GLN A 149 -12.18 -7.34 11.34
N SER A 150 -12.20 -7.15 12.66
CA SER A 150 -12.68 -5.92 13.30
C SER A 150 -11.66 -4.78 13.25
N ALA A 151 -10.35 -5.10 13.21
CA ALA A 151 -9.28 -4.11 13.18
C ALA A 151 -9.00 -3.54 11.77
N ASN A 152 -9.54 -4.15 10.72
CA ASN A 152 -9.32 -3.76 9.33
C ASN A 152 -10.56 -4.04 8.43
N PRO A 153 -11.69 -3.36 8.67
CA PRO A 153 -12.96 -3.59 7.95
C PRO A 153 -12.93 -3.12 6.48
#